data_AF-K2BW78-F1
#
_entry.id   AF-K2BW78-F1
#
_cell.length_a   1.000
_cell.length_b   1.000
_cell.length_c   1.000
_cell.angle_alpha   90.00
_cell.angle_beta   90.00
_cell.angle_gamma   90.00
#
_symmetry.space_group_name_H-M   'P 1'
#
loop_
_entity.id
_entity.type
_entity.pdbx_description
1 polymer ?
#
loop_
_entity_poly.entity_id
_entity_poly.type
_entity_poly.pdbx_seq_one_letter_code
_entity_poly.pdbx_strand_id
1 'polypeptide(L)'
;MVPLYISILFRLMKEKGTHEGCIEQMERLFRDFVYTGKPIVTDAEDRVRIDDLEMQADVQAGVEKLWSTVNTDNIQSITDIAGYRRDFYRLFGFEVDGVDYSADVNIDVKIPSVE
;
A
#
# COMPACT_ATOMS: atom_id res chain seq x y z
N MET A 1 9.14 12.96 2.64
CA MET A 1 9.90 11.72 2.92
C MET A 1 9.06 10.47 2.67
N VAL A 2 7.83 10.40 3.18
CA VAL A 2 6.92 9.23 3.00
C VAL A 2 6.66 8.84 1.52
N PRO A 3 6.36 9.76 0.57
CA PRO A 3 6.05 9.37 -0.81
C PRO A 3 7.20 8.67 -1.52
N LEU A 4 8.45 9.10 -1.26
CA LEU A 4 9.65 8.51 -1.84
C LEU A 4 9.87 7.10 -1.31
N TYR A 5 9.71 6.91 0.00
CA TYR A 5 9.84 5.62 0.66
C TYR A 5 8.83 4.61 0.09
N ILE A 6 7.56 4.99 0.07
CA ILE A 6 6.48 4.15 -0.44
C ILE A 6 6.71 3.79 -1.91
N SER A 7 7.15 4.74 -2.73
CA SER A 7 7.42 4.49 -4.15
C SER A 7 8.56 3.48 -4.36
N ILE A 8 9.60 3.52 -3.53
CA ILE A 8 10.69 2.52 -3.57
C ILE A 8 10.19 1.17 -3.06
N LEU A 9 9.51 1.16 -1.92
CA LEU A 9 8.98 -0.04 -1.29
C LEU A 9 8.00 -0.79 -2.21
N PHE A 10 7.05 -0.07 -2.80
CA PHE A 10 6.06 -0.63 -3.72
C PHE A 10 6.73 -1.33 -4.90
N ARG A 11 7.75 -0.70 -5.49
CA ARG A 11 8.51 -1.32 -6.58
C ARG A 11 9.11 -2.65 -6.12
N LEU A 12 9.87 -2.65 -5.02
CA LEU A 12 10.57 -3.84 -4.53
C LEU A 12 9.60 -4.96 -4.16
N MET A 13 8.52 -4.63 -3.46
CA MET A 13 7.50 -5.61 -3.08
C MET A 13 6.71 -6.13 -4.30
N LYS A 14 6.46 -5.30 -5.33
CA LYS A 14 5.82 -5.74 -6.58
C LYS A 14 6.73 -6.67 -7.38
N GLU A 15 8.02 -6.35 -7.49
CA GLU A 15 9.03 -7.23 -8.13
C GLU A 15 9.14 -8.57 -7.39
N LYS A 16 9.00 -8.56 -6.06
CA LYS A 16 9.00 -9.77 -5.21
C LYS A 16 7.65 -10.52 -5.21
N GLY A 17 6.57 -9.90 -5.65
CA GLY A 17 5.21 -10.47 -5.59
C GLY A 17 4.60 -10.47 -4.19
N THR A 18 5.06 -9.60 -3.28
CA THR A 18 4.59 -9.49 -1.89
C THR A 18 3.89 -8.16 -1.60
N HIS A 19 3.63 -7.35 -2.63
CA HIS A 19 2.94 -6.07 -2.47
C HIS A 19 1.47 -6.26 -2.12
N GLU A 20 1.00 -5.51 -1.13
CA GLU A 20 -0.37 -5.53 -0.62
C GLU A 20 -0.92 -4.11 -0.51
N GLY A 21 -2.21 -3.94 -0.82
CA GLY A 21 -2.98 -2.75 -0.50
C GLY A 21 -3.69 -2.88 0.84
N CYS A 22 -4.50 -1.88 1.20
CA CYS A 22 -5.21 -1.89 2.48
C CYS A 22 -6.14 -3.09 2.63
N ILE A 23 -6.85 -3.48 1.57
CA ILE A 23 -7.81 -4.58 1.66
C ILE A 23 -7.12 -5.93 1.78
N GLU A 24 -6.02 -6.15 1.06
CA GLU A 24 -5.20 -7.35 1.15
C GLU A 24 -4.58 -7.49 2.54
N GLN A 25 -4.06 -6.40 3.12
CA GLN A 25 -3.53 -6.42 4.49
C GLN A 25 -4.60 -6.76 5.52
N MET A 26 -5.80 -6.17 5.42
CA MET A 26 -6.89 -6.47 6.34
C MET A 26 -7.39 -7.91 6.21
N GLU A 27 -7.49 -8.40 4.98
CA GLU A 27 -7.90 -9.77 4.70
C GLU A 27 -6.86 -10.77 5.24
N ARG A 28 -5.57 -10.53 5.00
CA ARG A 28 -4.47 -11.33 5.55
C ARG A 28 -4.43 -11.29 7.07
N LEU A 29 -4.61 -10.11 7.69
CA LEU A 29 -4.68 -9.97 9.15
C LEU A 29 -5.74 -10.89 9.74
N PHE A 30 -6.95 -10.85 9.19
CA PHE A 30 -8.05 -11.65 9.71
C PHE A 30 -7.88 -13.14 9.44
N ARG A 31 -7.50 -13.51 8.21
CA ARG A 31 -7.36 -14.90 7.80
C ARG A 31 -6.18 -15.60 8.47
N ASP A 32 -5.02 -14.95 8.49
CA ASP A 32 -3.74 -15.60 8.79
C ASP A 32 -3.23 -15.31 10.21
N PHE A 33 -3.77 -14.29 10.91
CA PHE A 33 -3.32 -13.94 12.26
C PHE A 33 -4.44 -14.04 13.31
N VAL A 34 -5.62 -13.50 13.05
CA VAL A 34 -6.66 -13.34 14.08
C VAL A 34 -7.60 -14.55 14.17
N TYR A 35 -8.16 -15.01 13.05
CA TYR A 35 -9.20 -16.05 13.03
C TYR A 35 -8.69 -17.41 12.58
N THR A 36 -7.50 -17.79 13.06
CA THR A 36 -6.81 -19.04 12.66
C THR A 36 -7.21 -20.27 13.48
N GLY A 37 -7.95 -20.09 14.57
CA GLY A 37 -8.24 -21.15 15.55
C GLY A 37 -7.05 -21.53 16.44
N LYS A 38 -5.93 -20.79 16.34
CA LYS A 38 -4.72 -20.93 17.17
C LYS A 38 -4.52 -19.66 18.01
N PRO A 39 -3.66 -19.69 19.05
CA PRO A 39 -3.26 -18.46 19.73
C PRO A 39 -2.71 -17.43 18.73
N ILE A 40 -3.12 -16.16 18.90
CA ILE A 40 -2.65 -15.05 18.07
C ILE A 40 -1.15 -14.86 18.32
N VAL A 41 -0.37 -14.83 17.24
CA VAL A 41 1.07 -14.58 17.31
C VAL A 41 1.29 -13.07 17.38
N THR A 42 2.02 -12.64 18.41
CA THR A 42 2.37 -11.24 18.67
C THR A 42 3.87 -11.07 18.87
N ASP A 43 4.34 -9.83 18.74
CA ASP A 43 5.69 -9.46 19.17
C ASP A 43 5.79 -9.31 20.70
N ALA A 44 6.97 -8.91 21.19
CA ALA A 44 7.23 -8.75 22.62
C ALA A 44 6.39 -7.63 23.31
N GLU A 45 5.69 -6.81 22.53
CA GLU A 45 4.81 -5.74 23.01
C GLU A 45 3.32 -6.07 22.73
N ASP A 46 3.01 -7.35 22.50
CA ASP A 46 1.65 -7.84 22.23
C ASP A 46 0.99 -7.27 20.96
N ARG A 47 1.79 -6.93 19.94
CA ARG A 47 1.28 -6.44 18.64
C ARG A 47 1.30 -7.52 17.57
N VAL A 48 0.23 -7.63 16.79
CA VAL A 48 0.23 -8.39 15.54
C VAL A 48 0.99 -7.62 14.46
N ARG A 49 1.94 -8.27 13.79
CA ARG A 49 2.85 -7.64 12.83
C ARG A 49 2.44 -7.99 11.39
N ILE A 50 1.64 -7.10 10.79
CA ILE A 50 1.25 -7.20 9.37
C ILE A 50 2.28 -6.54 8.44
N ASP A 51 3.23 -5.80 9.03
CA ASP A 51 4.39 -5.21 8.37
C ASP A 51 5.51 -6.23 8.11
N ASP A 52 5.29 -7.52 8.42
CA ASP A 52 6.24 -8.61 8.26
C ASP A 52 6.78 -8.77 6.82
N LEU A 53 5.95 -8.55 5.80
CA LEU A 53 6.38 -8.58 4.39
C LEU A 53 7.25 -7.38 4.00
N GLU A 54 6.91 -6.19 4.53
CA GLU A 54 7.68 -4.96 4.33
C GLU A 54 9.02 -5.03 5.06
N MET A 55 9.03 -5.57 6.28
CA MET A 55 10.18 -5.61 7.18
C MET A 55 11.17 -6.75 6.88
N GLN A 56 10.99 -7.52 5.81
CA GLN A 56 11.95 -8.54 5.40
C GLN A 56 13.32 -7.91 5.10
N ALA A 57 14.38 -8.58 5.55
CA ALA A 57 15.74 -8.03 5.50
C ALA A 57 16.19 -7.66 4.07
N ASP A 58 15.80 -8.45 3.07
CA ASP A 58 16.13 -8.19 1.68
C ASP A 58 15.34 -7.01 1.09
N VAL A 59 14.08 -6.82 1.50
CA VAL A 59 13.27 -5.65 1.13
C VAL A 59 13.88 -4.39 1.71
N GLN A 60 14.16 -4.35 3.02
CA GLN A 60 14.73 -3.17 3.68
C GLN A 60 16.14 -2.84 3.16
N ALA A 61 16.98 -3.84 2.90
CA ALA A 61 18.29 -3.63 2.27
C ALA A 61 18.15 -3.06 0.84
N GLY A 62 17.15 -3.53 0.08
CA GLY A 62 16.81 -2.97 -1.22
C GLY A 62 16.39 -1.50 -1.14
N VAL A 63 15.56 -1.16 -0.15
CA VAL A 63 15.13 0.23 0.10
C VAL A 63 16.33 1.11 0.41
N GLU A 64 17.19 0.71 1.35
CA GLU A 64 18.37 1.48 1.75
C GLU A 64 19.31 1.75 0.57
N LYS A 65 19.55 0.73 -0.26
CA LYS A 65 20.36 0.86 -1.47
C LYS A 65 19.77 1.88 -2.44
N LEU A 66 18.48 1.76 -2.78
CA LEU A 66 17.83 2.69 -3.71
C LEU A 66 17.73 4.10 -3.14
N TRP A 67 17.49 4.23 -1.83
CA TRP A 67 17.45 5.50 -1.12
C TRP A 67 18.75 6.31 -1.28
N SER A 68 19.90 5.65 -1.23
CA SER A 68 21.21 6.31 -1.39
C SER A 68 21.51 6.77 -2.82
N THR A 69 20.76 6.30 -3.82
CA THR A 69 21.05 6.53 -5.25
C THR A 69 19.97 7.32 -5.98
N VAL A 70 18.80 7.52 -5.36
CA VAL A 70 17.68 8.22 -5.96
C VAL A 70 17.93 9.71 -6.10
N ASN A 71 17.56 10.25 -7.25
CA ASN A 71 17.62 11.68 -7.56
C ASN A 71 16.50 12.05 -8.54
N THR A 72 16.37 13.33 -8.85
CA THR A 72 15.32 13.86 -9.73
C THR A 72 15.34 13.23 -11.13
N ASP A 73 16.51 12.89 -11.65
CA ASP A 73 16.66 12.40 -13.03
C ASP A 73 16.28 10.91 -13.16
N ASN A 74 16.43 10.13 -12.08
CA ASN A 74 16.20 8.68 -12.10
C ASN A 74 14.97 8.22 -11.31
N ILE A 75 14.30 9.08 -10.55
CA ILE A 75 13.19 8.69 -9.66
C ILE A 75 12.10 7.90 -10.38
N GLN A 76 11.76 8.26 -11.62
CA GLN A 76 10.71 7.58 -12.40
C GLN A 76 11.12 6.19 -12.86
N SER A 77 12.42 5.92 -13.05
CA SER A 77 12.92 4.63 -13.51
C SER A 77 13.30 3.71 -12.36
N ILE A 78 13.71 4.28 -11.21
CA ILE A 78 14.17 3.50 -10.06
C ILE A 78 13.09 3.25 -9.00
N THR A 79 11.95 3.95 -9.05
CA THR A 79 10.84 3.82 -8.09
C THR A 79 9.50 3.64 -8.80
N ASP A 80 8.47 3.20 -8.08
CA ASP A 80 7.09 3.17 -8.57
C ASP A 80 6.31 4.44 -8.20
N ILE A 81 6.87 5.61 -8.53
CA ILE A 81 6.23 6.91 -8.25
C ILE A 81 4.93 7.10 -9.05
N ALA A 82 4.83 6.48 -10.23
CA ALA A 82 3.63 6.50 -11.06
C ALA A 82 2.49 5.70 -10.42
N GLY A 83 2.78 4.49 -9.94
CA GLY A 83 1.82 3.67 -9.19
C GLY A 83 1.38 4.36 -7.90
N TYR A 84 2.31 4.90 -7.12
CA TYR A 84 1.99 5.69 -5.92
C TYR A 84 1.02 6.84 -6.23
N ARG A 85 1.27 7.60 -7.30
CA ARG A 85 0.40 8.72 -7.70
C ARG A 85 -0.99 8.24 -8.09
N ARG A 86 -1.09 7.14 -8.85
CA ARG A 86 -2.37 6.53 -9.22
C ARG A 86 -3.16 6.10 -7.99
N ASP A 87 -2.50 5.42 -7.06
CA ASP A 87 -3.15 4.97 -5.82
C ASP A 87 -3.58 6.13 -4.94
N PHE A 88 -2.78 7.22 -4.89
CA PHE A 88 -3.17 8.45 -4.22
C PHE A 88 -4.44 9.06 -4.82
N TYR A 89 -4.55 9.14 -6.16
CA TYR A 89 -5.75 9.65 -6.83
C TYR A 89 -6.98 8.76 -6.60
N ARG A 90 -6.79 7.45 -6.49
CA ARG A 90 -7.86 6.48 -6.19
C ARG A 90 -8.49 6.70 -4.82
N LEU A 91 -7.73 7.20 -3.83
CA LEU A 91 -8.30 7.58 -2.53
C LEU A 91 -9.39 8.65 -2.64
N PHE A 92 -9.35 9.45 -3.69
CA PHE A 92 -10.31 10.52 -3.97
C PHE A 92 -11.29 10.17 -5.10
N GLY A 93 -11.32 8.91 -5.55
CA GLY A 93 -12.22 8.43 -6.60
C GLY A 93 -11.73 8.69 -8.04
N PHE A 94 -10.47 9.07 -8.24
CA PHE A 94 -9.88 9.28 -9.56
C PHE A 94 -9.04 8.07 -10.03
N GLU A 95 -8.82 7.94 -11.34
CA GLU A 95 -8.07 6.82 -11.95
C GLU A 95 -8.58 5.41 -11.56
N VAL A 96 -9.89 5.30 -11.32
CA VAL A 96 -10.61 4.06 -11.04
C VAL A 96 -11.04 3.43 -12.36
N ASP A 97 -10.69 2.16 -12.55
CA ASP A 97 -11.00 1.44 -13.78
C ASP A 97 -12.51 1.19 -13.88
N GLY A 98 -13.09 1.45 -15.07
CA GLY A 98 -14.53 1.29 -15.32
C GLY A 98 -15.40 2.51 -14.99
N VAL A 99 -14.82 3.61 -14.50
CA VAL A 99 -15.54 4.88 -14.27
C VAL A 99 -15.45 5.78 -15.50
N ASP A 100 -16.59 6.27 -15.99
CA ASP A 100 -16.64 7.32 -17.01
C ASP A 100 -16.50 8.69 -16.36
N TYR A 101 -15.30 9.28 -16.48
CA TYR A 101 -14.99 10.60 -15.93
C TYR A 101 -15.59 11.77 -16.72
N SER A 102 -16.27 11.51 -17.85
CA SER A 102 -16.99 12.54 -18.61
C SER A 102 -18.47 12.65 -18.25
N ALA A 103 -19.01 11.69 -17.50
CA ALA A 103 -20.39 11.68 -17.08
C ALA A 103 -20.67 12.68 -15.95
N ASP A 104 -21.84 13.31 -15.99
CA ASP A 104 -22.32 14.15 -14.89
C ASP A 104 -22.58 13.30 -13.63
N VAL A 105 -22.24 13.85 -12.46
CA VAL A 105 -22.43 13.20 -11.16
C VAL A 105 -23.22 14.09 -10.21
N ASN A 106 -24.08 13.49 -9.39
CA ASN A 106 -24.74 14.20 -8.30
C ASN A 106 -23.83 14.21 -7.06
N ILE A 107 -23.52 15.41 -6.56
CA ILE A 107 -22.68 15.60 -5.37
C ILE A 107 -23.43 15.42 -4.04
N ASP A 108 -24.78 15.55 -4.05
CA ASP A 108 -25.59 15.36 -2.85
C ASP A 108 -26.01 13.90 -2.70
N VAL A 109 -25.09 13.08 -2.16
CA VAL A 109 -25.31 11.67 -1.86
C VAL A 109 -25.59 11.50 -0.37
N LYS A 110 -26.82 11.10 -0.02
CA LYS A 110 -27.21 10.86 1.38
C LYS A 110 -26.67 9.53 1.90
N ILE A 111 -26.26 9.52 3.17
CA ILE A 111 -25.85 8.30 3.87
C ILE A 111 -27.03 7.87 4.76
N PRO A 112 -27.68 6.72 4.52
CA PRO A 112 -28.90 6.33 5.24
C PRO A 112 -28.78 6.25 6.77
N SER A 113 -27.57 6.02 7.28
CA SER A 113 -27.29 5.91 8.72
C SER A 113 -26.95 7.24 9.40
N VAL A 114 -26.92 8.36 8.65
CA VAL A 114 -26.60 9.69 9.16
C VAL A 114 -27.74 10.63 8.77
N GLU A 115 -28.55 11.04 9.76
CA GLU A 115 -29.50 12.15 9.60
C GLU A 115 -28.79 13.51 9.65
#